data_AF-A0A024H629-F1
#
_entry.id   AF-A0A024H629-F1
#
_cell.length_a   1.000
_cell.length_b   1.000
_cell.length_c   1.000
_cell.angle_alpha   90.00
_cell.angle_beta   90.00
_cell.angle_gamma   90.00
#
_symmetry.space_group_name_H-M   'P 1'
#
loop_
_entity.id
_entity.type
_entity.pdbx_description
1 polymer ?
#
loop_
_entity_poly.entity_id
_entity_poly.type
_entity_poly.pdbx_seq_one_letter_code
_entity_poly.pdbx_strand_id
1 'polypeptide(L)' 'MAAANPGSGVFSVYAAKAYGPVAGATVGWLWWLQLVVVIAAEALGAAGLLTTIFPALPV' A
#
# COMPACT_ATOMS: atom_id res chain seq x y z
N MET A 1 -13.45 -11.19 -8.81
CA MET A 1 -14.34 -10.04 -8.55
C MET A 1 -14.06 -8.87 -9.50
N ALA A 2 -12.84 -8.31 -9.55
CA ALA A 2 -12.53 -7.15 -10.40
C ALA A 2 -12.73 -7.39 -11.92
N ALA A 3 -12.37 -8.56 -12.45
CA ALA A 3 -12.60 -8.90 -13.87
C ALA A 3 -14.09 -9.09 -14.23
N ALA A 4 -14.90 -9.54 -13.26
CA ALA A 4 -16.34 -9.77 -13.44
C ALA A 4 -17.18 -8.51 -13.18
N ASN A 5 -16.65 -7.57 -12.40
CA ASN A 5 -17.28 -6.29 -12.07
C ASN A 5 -16.22 -5.18 -12.18
N PRO A 6 -15.84 -4.76 -13.40
CA PRO A 6 -14.84 -3.71 -13.55
C PRO A 6 -15.38 -2.41 -12.99
N GLY A 7 -14.75 -1.92 -11.93
CA GLY A 7 -15.00 -0.60 -11.37
C GLY A 7 -13.69 0.06 -10.97
N SER A 8 -13.62 1.38 -11.06
CA SER A 8 -12.47 2.19 -10.62
C SER A 8 -12.22 2.15 -9.11
N GLY A 9 -13.08 1.44 -8.36
CA GLY A 9 -12.98 1.29 -6.92
C GLY A 9 -11.80 0.43 -6.49
N VAL A 10 -11.13 0.87 -5.43
CA VAL A 10 -10.08 0.12 -4.70
C VAL A 10 -10.66 -1.18 -4.11
N PHE A 11 -9.78 -2.12 -3.73
CA PHE A 11 -10.16 -3.42 -3.13
C PHE A 11 -11.22 -3.32 -2.01
N SER A 12 -11.22 -2.22 -1.24
CA SER A 12 -12.22 -1.90 -0.22
C SER A 12 -13.66 -1.86 -0.75
N VAL A 13 -13.88 -1.43 -2.00
CA VAL A 13 -15.21 -1.39 -2.63
C VAL A 13 -15.75 -2.80 -2.87
N TYR A 14 -14.88 -3.74 -3.28
CA TYR A 14 -15.29 -5.14 -3.45
C TYR A 14 -15.53 -5.81 -2.09
N ALA A 15 -14.71 -5.48 -1.09
CA ALA A 15 -14.92 -5.97 0.29
C ALA A 15 -16.24 -5.45 0.88
N ALA A 16 -16.57 -4.18 0.64
CA ALA A 16 -17.84 -3.60 1.06
C ALA A 16 -19.05 -4.31 0.41
N LYS A 17 -18.96 -4.59 -0.89
CA LYS A 17 -20.02 -5.27 -1.64
C LYS A 17 -20.22 -6.72 -1.20
N ALA A 18 -19.15 -7.42 -0.83
CA ALA A 18 -19.21 -8.83 -0.44
C ALA A 18 -19.56 -9.05 1.05
N TYR A 19 -19.08 -8.17 1.93
CA TYR A 19 -19.10 -8.40 3.39
C TYR A 19 -19.68 -7.24 4.20
N GLY A 20 -20.18 -6.20 3.54
CA GLY A 20 -20.80 -5.04 4.17
C GLY A 20 -19.83 -3.87 4.45
N PRO A 21 -20.38 -2.71 4.86
CA PRO A 21 -19.65 -1.45 4.90
C PRO A 21 -18.47 -1.43 5.86
N VAL A 22 -18.57 -2.13 7.01
CA VAL A 22 -17.48 -2.21 7.99
C VAL A 22 -16.26 -2.90 7.40
N ALA A 23 -16.45 -4.02 6.69
CA ALA A 23 -15.36 -4.74 6.04
C ALA A 23 -14.67 -3.87 4.97
N GLY A 24 -15.45 -3.10 4.21
CA GLY A 24 -14.91 -2.12 3.26
C GLY A 24 -14.04 -1.07 3.92
N ALA A 25 -14.52 -0.48 5.03
CA ALA A 25 -13.77 0.51 5.80
C ALA A 25 -12.48 -0.08 6.40
N THR A 26 -12.53 -1.27 6.99
CA THR A 26 -11.35 -1.96 7.54
C THR A 26 -10.31 -2.22 6.47
N VAL A 27 -10.70 -2.73 5.29
CA VAL A 27 -9.76 -2.97 4.18
C VAL A 27 -9.17 -1.66 3.66
N GLY A 28 -9.96 -0.59 3.60
CA GLY A 28 -9.46 0.74 3.23
C GLY A 28 -8.38 1.26 4.19
N TRP A 29 -8.59 1.09 5.50
CA TRP A 29 -7.61 1.46 6.52
C TRP A 29 -6.34 0.60 6.46
N LEU A 30 -6.48 -0.72 6.28
CA LEU A 30 -5.33 -1.63 6.11
C LEU A 30 -4.50 -1.27 4.88
N TRP A 31 -5.17 -0.93 3.77
CA TRP A 31 -4.49 -0.44 2.58
C TRP A 31 -3.71 0.84 2.87
N TRP A 32 -4.32 1.83 3.52
CA TRP A 32 -3.63 3.06 3.86
C TRP A 32 -2.42 2.83 4.77
N LEU A 33 -2.55 2.00 5.81
CA LEU A 33 -1.45 1.66 6.71
C LEU A 33 -0.31 0.96 5.98
N GLN A 34 -0.63 0.00 5.11
CA GLN A 34 0.36 -0.67 4.27
C GLN A 34 1.16 0.35 3.45
N LEU A 35 0.49 1.33 2.84
CA LEU A 35 1.15 2.35 2.03
C LEU A 35 2.14 3.19 2.86
N VAL A 36 1.75 3.62 4.07
CA VAL A 36 2.65 4.39 4.96
C VAL A 36 3.88 3.56 5.34
N VAL A 37 3.69 2.30 5.73
CA VAL A 37 4.79 1.42 6.16
C VAL A 37 5.72 1.07 5.00
N VAL A 38 5.17 0.74 3.83
CA VAL A 38 5.96 0.37 2.65
C VAL A 38 6.80 1.55 2.19
N ILE A 39 6.24 2.75 2.10
CA ILE A 39 7.00 3.92 1.65
C ILE A 39 8.20 4.18 2.59
N ALA A 40 8.01 4.05 3.90
CA ALA A 40 9.11 4.21 4.85
C ALA A 40 10.18 3.11 4.67
N ALA A 41 9.77 1.85 4.51
CA ALA A 41 10.68 0.73 4.29
C ALA A 41 11.45 0.85 2.95
N GLU A 42 10.77 1.24 1.88
CA GLU A 42 11.36 1.47 0.55
C GLU A 42 12.33 2.64 0.58
N ALA A 43 12.01 3.73 1.28
CA ALA A 43 12.90 4.88 1.43
C ALA A 43 14.19 4.50 2.18
N LEU A 44 14.07 3.74 3.28
CA LEU A 44 15.24 3.26 4.02
C LEU A 44 16.09 2.29 3.20
N GLY A 45 15.45 1.36 2.48
CA GLY A 45 16.14 0.44 1.57
C GLY A 45 16.86 1.18 0.44
N ALA A 46 16.21 2.19 -0.16
CA ALA A 46 16.79 3.01 -1.21
C ALA A 46 17.97 3.85 -0.69
N ALA A 47 17.86 4.44 0.50
CA ALA A 47 18.97 5.14 1.16
C ALA A 47 20.16 4.19 1.39
N GLY A 48 19.90 3.00 1.94
CA GLY A 48 20.91 1.96 2.11
C GLY A 48 21.62 1.61 0.80
N LEU A 49 20.87 1.36 -0.28
CA LEU A 49 21.45 1.10 -1.60
C LEU A 49 22.27 2.27 -2.13
N LEU A 50 21.78 3.50 -2.01
CA LEU A 50 22.49 4.69 -2.49
C LEU A 50 23.85 4.87 -1.82
N THR A 51 23.95 4.61 -0.50
CA THR A 51 25.24 4.69 0.20
C THR A 51 26.26 3.65 -0.28
N THR A 52 25.84 2.52 -0.86
CA THR A 52 26.77 1.55 -1.48
C THR A 52 27.36 2.04 -2.81
N ILE A 53 26.61 2.88 -3.54
CA ILE A 53 27.03 3.44 -4.83
C ILE A 53 27.81 4.75 -4.62
N PHE A 54 27.37 5.55 -3.64
CA PHE A 54 27.94 6.85 -3.29
C PHE A 54 28.28 6.89 -1.79
N PRO A 55 29.45 6.37 -1.38
CA PRO A 55 29.81 6.22 0.04
C PRO A 55 29.95 7.53 0.82
N ALA A 56 29.99 8.67 0.12
CA ALA A 56 30.02 9.99 0.74
C ALA A 56 28.64 10.46 1.26
N LEU A 57 27.55 9.78 0.89
CA LEU A 57 26.20 10.11 1.34
C LEU A 57 25.89 9.42 2.68
N PRO A 58 25.18 10.09 3.60
CA PRO A 58 24.66 9.47 4.82
C PRO A 58 23.43 8.61 4.51
N VAL A 59 23.12 7.68 5.42
CA VAL A 59 21.87 6.89 5.44
C VAL A 59 20.83 7.57 6.33
#